data_AF-A0A536Y646-F1
#
_entry.id   AF-A0A536Y646-F1
#
_cell.length_a   1.000
_cell.length_b   1.000
_cell.length_c   1.000
_cell.angle_alpha   90.00
_cell.angle_beta   90.00
_cell.angle_gamma   90.00
#
_symmetry.space_group_name_H-M   'P 1'
#
loop_
_entity.id
_entity.type
_entity.pdbx_description
1 polymer ?
#
loop_
_entity_poly.entity_id
_entity_poly.type
_entity_poly.pdbx_seq_one_letter_code
_entity_poly.pdbx_strand_id
1 'polypeptide(L)'
;MGQQLTGPIADTTVFDLRLSRRGQRLNKLCAALCSPQERDAFKRDEEAFMSRFALTEAEKELIRRRDFEGLIEAGTNIYFLLKIGSVTGTGLYKMGAQMRGESYDEFLATRHIRGAV
;
A
#
# COMPACT_ATOMS: atom_id res chain seq x y z
N MET A 1 -11.23 0.47 33.10
CA MET A 1 -10.71 1.24 31.94
C MET A 1 -9.30 0.77 31.68
N GLY A 2 -9.06 0.08 30.55
CA GLY A 2 -7.71 -0.37 30.20
C GLY A 2 -6.82 0.84 29.89
N GLN A 3 -5.56 0.80 30.31
CA GLN A 3 -4.59 1.83 29.92
C GLN A 3 -4.50 1.86 28.41
N GLN A 4 -4.73 3.04 27.84
CA GLN A 4 -4.44 3.29 26.43
C GLN A 4 -2.92 3.29 26.27
N LEU A 5 -2.40 2.37 25.46
CA LEU A 5 -0.97 2.33 25.14
C LEU A 5 -0.61 3.64 24.43
N THR A 6 0.16 4.51 25.10
CA THR A 6 0.54 5.85 24.61
C THR A 6 1.91 5.88 23.94
N GLY A 7 2.66 4.79 23.98
CA GLY A 7 3.99 4.67 23.37
C GLY A 7 3.95 4.22 21.91
N PRO A 8 4.97 4.56 21.10
CA PRO A 8 5.11 4.02 19.76
C PRO A 8 5.28 2.49 19.83
N ILE A 9 4.66 1.79 18.88
CA ILE A 9 4.91 0.36 18.66
C ILE A 9 6.08 0.27 17.69
N ALA A 10 7.12 -0.48 18.07
CA ALA A 10 8.29 -0.68 17.21
C ALA A 10 7.87 -1.21 15.83
N ASP A 11 8.53 -0.71 14.79
CA ASP A 11 8.34 -1.10 13.39
C ASP A 11 6.89 -1.01 12.90
N THR A 12 6.07 -0.15 13.52
CA THR A 12 4.65 -0.03 13.22
C THR A 12 4.27 1.43 12.94
N THR A 13 3.88 1.69 11.70
CA THR A 13 3.25 2.96 11.31
C THR A 13 1.76 2.90 11.61
N VAL A 14 1.33 3.54 12.71
CA VAL A 14 -0.10 3.64 13.07
C VAL A 14 -0.80 4.65 12.16
N PHE A 15 -1.82 4.20 11.42
CA PHE A 15 -2.63 5.06 10.54
C PHE A 15 -3.56 5.98 11.35
N ASP A 16 -3.01 7.09 11.83
CA ASP A 16 -3.70 8.14 12.58
C ASP A 16 -4.33 9.22 11.66
N LEU A 17 -4.94 10.25 12.25
CA LEU A 17 -5.53 11.37 11.51
C LEU A 17 -4.50 12.16 10.70
N ARG A 18 -3.25 12.28 11.16
CA ARG A 18 -2.18 13.01 10.48
C ARG A 18 -1.76 12.26 9.21
N LEU A 19 -1.55 10.95 9.28
CA LEU A 19 -1.25 10.13 8.10
C LEU A 19 -2.43 10.06 7.14
N SER A 20 -3.66 9.94 7.65
CA SER A 20 -4.88 9.99 6.83
C SER A 20 -4.98 11.28 6.00
N ARG A 21 -4.64 12.43 6.60
CA ARG A 21 -4.56 13.71 5.89
C ARG A 21 -3.39 13.76 4.91
N ARG A 22 -2.20 13.29 5.32
CA ARG A 22 -0.99 13.28 4.48
C ARG A 22 -1.20 12.47 3.20
N GLY A 23 -1.67 11.23 3.33
CA GLY A 23 -1.87 10.32 2.21
C GLY A 23 -3.23 10.42 1.54
N GLN A 24 -3.98 11.52 1.72
CA GLN A 24 -5.36 11.61 1.22
C GLN A 24 -5.44 11.33 -0.30
N ARG A 25 -4.51 11.85 -1.10
CA ARG A 25 -4.50 11.63 -2.55
C ARG A 25 -4.22 10.18 -2.92
N LEU A 26 -3.22 9.57 -2.28
CA LEU A 26 -2.86 8.15 -2.46
C LEU A 26 -4.02 7.22 -2.10
N ASN A 27 -4.65 7.45 -0.94
CA ASN A 27 -5.80 6.65 -0.50
C ASN A 27 -7.00 6.82 -1.45
N LYS A 28 -7.29 8.03 -1.95
CA LYS A 28 -8.34 8.27 -2.95
C LYS A 28 -8.07 7.55 -4.28
N LEU A 29 -6.84 7.60 -4.77
CA LEU A 29 -6.42 6.87 -5.96
C LEU A 29 -6.68 5.38 -5.79
N CYS A 30 -6.21 4.80 -4.68
CA CYS A 30 -6.43 3.39 -4.35
C CYS A 30 -7.92 3.04 -4.24
N ALA A 31 -8.75 3.94 -3.70
CA ALA A 31 -10.19 3.74 -3.58
C ALA A 31 -10.86 3.62 -4.96
N ALA A 32 -10.44 4.42 -5.93
CA ALA A 32 -11.00 4.42 -7.27
C ALA A 32 -10.84 3.06 -7.96
N LEU A 33 -9.75 2.35 -7.69
CA LEU A 33 -9.45 1.02 -8.25
C LEU A 33 -10.44 -0.09 -7.82
N CYS A 34 -11.40 0.19 -6.92
CA CYS A 34 -12.55 -0.68 -6.69
C CYS A 34 -13.44 -0.82 -7.95
N SER A 35 -13.49 0.20 -8.82
CA SER A 35 -14.23 0.15 -10.09
C SER A 35 -13.43 -0.60 -11.18
N PRO A 36 -14.06 -1.52 -11.94
CA PRO A 36 -13.44 -2.14 -13.11
C PRO A 36 -12.89 -1.13 -14.13
N GLN A 37 -13.68 -0.10 -14.44
CA GLN A 37 -13.32 0.93 -15.41
C GLN A 37 -12.06 1.70 -14.98
N GLU A 38 -11.94 1.96 -13.68
CA GLU A 38 -10.77 2.63 -13.11
C GLU A 38 -9.53 1.72 -13.12
N ARG A 39 -9.69 0.41 -12.90
CA ARG A 39 -8.59 -0.55 -13.09
C ARG A 39 -8.11 -0.56 -14.53
N ASP A 40 -9.02 -0.54 -15.50
CA ASP A 40 -8.66 -0.51 -16.92
C ASP A 40 -7.98 0.80 -17.31
N ALA A 41 -8.42 1.92 -16.74
CA ALA A 41 -7.77 3.22 -16.92
C ALA A 41 -6.34 3.24 -16.35
N PHE A 42 -6.15 2.73 -15.12
CA PHE A 42 -4.83 2.60 -14.50
C PHE A 42 -3.88 1.71 -15.32
N LYS A 43 -4.38 0.56 -15.79
CA LYS A 43 -3.58 -0.37 -16.61
C LYS A 43 -3.22 0.18 -17.99
N ARG A 44 -4.09 1.03 -18.55
CA ARG A 44 -3.86 1.65 -19.86
C ARG A 44 -2.79 2.75 -19.79
N ASP A 45 -2.87 3.60 -18.77
CA ASP A 45 -1.94 4.70 -18.57
C ASP A 45 -1.84 5.05 -17.08
N GLU A 46 -0.84 4.47 -16.43
CA GLU A 46 -0.61 4.65 -15.00
C GLU A 46 -0.25 6.12 -14.65
N GLU A 47 0.51 6.79 -15.51
CA GLU A 47 0.99 8.16 -15.28
C GLU A 47 -0.15 9.18 -15.40
N ALA A 48 -0.99 9.04 -16.43
CA ALA A 48 -2.20 9.86 -16.56
C ALA A 48 -3.17 9.60 -15.40
N PHE A 49 -3.31 8.34 -14.96
CA PHE A 49 -4.16 7.99 -13.83
C PHE A 49 -3.69 8.66 -12.53
N MET A 50 -2.39 8.58 -12.21
CA MET A 50 -1.81 9.25 -11.04
C MET A 50 -1.97 10.77 -11.11
N SER A 51 -1.75 11.36 -12.29
CA SER A 51 -1.90 12.80 -12.50
C SER A 51 -3.33 13.29 -12.26
N ARG A 52 -4.36 12.49 -12.60
CA ARG A 52 -5.76 12.82 -12.30
C ARG A 52 -6.07 12.95 -10.80
N PHE A 53 -5.31 12.26 -9.94
CA PHE A 53 -5.42 12.41 -8.47
C PHE A 53 -4.49 13.48 -7.90
N ALA A 54 -3.82 14.26 -8.76
CA ALA A 54 -2.86 15.28 -8.40
C ALA A 54 -1.74 14.75 -7.48
N LEU A 55 -1.30 13.50 -7.69
CA LEU A 55 -0.14 12.98 -6.96
C LEU A 55 1.08 13.85 -7.24
N THR A 56 1.84 14.12 -6.19
CA THR A 56 3.16 14.74 -6.32
C THR A 56 4.14 13.77 -6.98
N GLU A 57 5.22 14.27 -7.58
CA GLU A 57 6.22 13.40 -8.21
C GLU A 57 6.83 12.38 -7.24
N ALA A 58 7.01 12.74 -5.96
CA ALA A 58 7.45 11.81 -4.92
C ALA A 58 6.44 10.68 -4.68
N GLU A 59 5.14 11.01 -4.62
CA GLU A 59 4.07 10.00 -4.48
C GLU A 59 3.98 9.10 -5.72
N LYS A 60 4.14 9.67 -6.91
CA LYS A 60 4.16 8.90 -8.16
C LYS A 60 5.34 7.94 -8.22
N GLU A 61 6.52 8.38 -7.79
CA GLU A 61 7.72 7.53 -7.71
C GLU A 61 7.47 6.30 -6.84
N LEU A 62 6.86 6.48 -5.67
CA LEU A 62 6.49 5.39 -4.78
C LEU A 62 5.54 4.38 -5.45
N ILE A 63 4.55 4.87 -6.19
CA ILE A 63 3.65 4.01 -6.97
C ILE A 63 4.45 3.28 -8.05
N ARG A 64 5.19 3.98 -8.91
CA ARG A 64 5.96 3.39 -10.03
C ARG A 64 6.91 2.29 -9.56
N ARG A 65 7.62 2.51 -8.46
CA ARG A 65 8.56 1.53 -7.87
C ARG A 65 7.88 0.42 -7.07
N ARG A 66 6.57 0.51 -6.86
CA ARG A 66 5.82 -0.36 -5.93
C ARG A 66 6.46 -0.36 -4.55
N ASP A 67 6.91 0.80 -4.09
CA ASP A 67 7.53 0.97 -2.77
C ASP A 67 6.45 1.01 -1.69
N PHE A 68 5.98 -0.17 -1.26
CA PHE A 68 4.85 -0.25 -0.35
C PHE A 68 5.17 0.28 1.05
N GLU A 69 6.41 0.12 1.53
CA GLU A 69 6.85 0.71 2.80
C GLU A 69 6.79 2.23 2.71
N GLY A 70 7.40 2.82 1.67
CA GLY A 70 7.34 4.26 1.44
C GLY A 70 5.91 4.77 1.25
N LEU A 71 5.01 3.99 0.64
CA LEU A 71 3.59 4.33 0.53
C LEU A 71 2.88 4.34 1.90
N ILE A 72 3.20 3.42 2.80
CA ILE A 72 2.69 3.41 4.18
C ILE A 72 3.21 4.65 4.94
N GLU A 73 4.51 4.94 4.83
CA GLU A 73 5.13 6.12 5.46
C GLU A 73 4.56 7.45 4.90
N ALA A 74 4.23 7.48 3.61
CA ALA A 74 3.55 8.60 2.95
C ALA A 74 2.08 8.75 3.40
N GLY A 75 1.56 7.83 4.20
CA GLY A 75 0.21 7.89 4.77
C GLY A 75 -0.83 7.12 3.98
N THR A 76 -0.45 6.14 3.16
CA THR A 76 -1.40 5.19 2.59
C THR A 76 -1.72 4.13 3.62
N ASN A 77 -2.98 3.69 3.70
CA ASN A 77 -3.36 2.58 4.54
C ASN A 77 -3.25 1.25 3.78
N ILE A 78 -2.80 0.17 4.44
CA ILE A 78 -2.58 -1.14 3.79
C ILE A 78 -3.83 -1.68 3.07
N TYR A 79 -5.04 -1.45 3.61
CA TYR A 79 -6.28 -1.89 2.97
C TYR A 79 -6.56 -1.14 1.66
N PHE A 80 -6.04 0.08 1.50
CA PHE A 80 -6.08 0.80 0.23
C PHE A 80 -5.01 0.26 -0.74
N LEU A 81 -3.80 -0.03 -0.27
CA LEU A 81 -2.73 -0.62 -1.10
C LEU A 81 -3.09 -1.96 -1.73
N LEU A 82 -3.92 -2.78 -1.07
CA LEU A 82 -4.43 -4.03 -1.66
C LEU A 82 -5.12 -3.82 -3.03
N LYS A 83 -5.68 -2.64 -3.31
CA LYS A 83 -6.29 -2.34 -4.61
C LYS A 83 -5.24 -2.08 -5.69
N ILE A 84 -4.08 -1.52 -5.34
CA ILE A 84 -2.92 -1.48 -6.25
C ILE A 84 -2.42 -2.90 -6.49
N GLY A 85 -2.33 -3.69 -5.42
CA GLY A 85 -1.97 -5.11 -5.51
C GLY A 85 -2.82 -5.89 -6.52
N SER A 86 -4.14 -5.67 -6.51
CA SER A 86 -5.07 -6.36 -7.41
C SER A 86 -4.94 -5.97 -8.89
N VAL A 87 -4.47 -4.76 -9.20
CA VAL A 87 -4.22 -4.33 -10.60
C VAL A 87 -2.81 -4.63 -11.08
N THR A 88 -1.86 -4.80 -10.17
CA THR A 88 -0.43 -5.03 -10.47
C THR A 88 0.01 -6.48 -10.31
N GLY A 89 -0.84 -7.35 -9.75
CA GLY A 89 -0.49 -8.74 -9.47
C GLY A 89 0.38 -8.93 -8.22
N THR A 90 0.44 -7.93 -7.35
CA THR A 90 1.21 -7.98 -6.10
C THR A 90 0.29 -8.27 -4.92
N GLY A 91 0.25 -9.53 -4.48
CA GLY A 91 -0.54 -9.96 -3.32
C GLY A 91 0.03 -9.49 -1.98
N LEU A 92 -0.75 -9.64 -0.91
CA LEU A 92 -0.40 -9.19 0.44
C LEU A 92 0.92 -9.81 0.96
N TYR A 93 1.18 -11.08 0.66
CA TYR A 93 2.43 -11.71 1.09
C TYR A 93 3.66 -11.18 0.35
N LYS A 94 3.53 -10.84 -0.94
CA LYS A 94 4.63 -10.18 -1.68
C LYS A 94 4.92 -8.79 -1.13
N MET A 95 3.87 -8.02 -0.80
CA MET A 95 4.02 -6.74 -0.12
C MET A 95 4.72 -6.92 1.24
N GLY A 96 4.30 -7.92 2.03
CA GLY A 96 4.91 -8.22 3.32
C GLY A 96 6.38 -8.65 3.24
N ALA A 97 6.74 -9.46 2.25
CA ALA A 97 8.13 -9.85 1.99
C ALA A 97 9.00 -8.63 1.68
N GLN A 98 8.52 -7.75 0.79
CA GLN A 98 9.21 -6.51 0.45
C GLN A 98 9.40 -5.60 1.66
N MET A 99 8.35 -5.39 2.47
CA MET A 99 8.44 -4.55 3.68
C MET A 99 9.34 -5.15 4.77
N ARG A 100 9.54 -6.47 4.78
CA ARG A 100 10.48 -7.14 5.69
C ARG A 100 11.91 -7.21 5.13
N GLY A 101 12.14 -6.77 3.90
CA GLY A 101 13.44 -6.85 3.25
C GLY A 101 13.91 -8.28 2.96
N GLU A 102 12.98 -9.22 2.80
CA GLU A 102 13.28 -10.65 2.57
C GLU A 102 12.69 -11.13 1.23
N SER A 103 13.19 -12.27 0.74
CA SER A 103 12.62 -12.90 -0.45
C SER A 103 11.21 -13.42 -0.17
N TYR A 104 10.44 -13.64 -1.24
CA TYR A 104 9.09 -14.18 -1.12
C TYR A 104 9.07 -15.58 -0.47
N ASP A 105 10.05 -16.42 -0.80
CA ASP A 105 10.16 -17.78 -0.25
C ASP A 105 10.50 -17.77 1.24
N GLU A 106 11.43 -16.91 1.67
CA GLU A 106 11.74 -16.70 3.09
C GLU A 106 10.52 -16.21 3.86
N PHE A 107 9.75 -15.28 3.28
CA PHE A 107 8.51 -14.80 3.89
C PHE A 107 7.48 -15.92 4.03
N LEU A 108 7.29 -16.74 2.98
CA LEU A 108 6.35 -17.86 3.01
C LEU A 108 6.77 -18.96 3.99
N ALA A 109 8.07 -19.19 4.18
CA ALA A 109 8.58 -20.17 5.15
C ALA A 109 8.16 -19.85 6.60
N THR A 110 7.85 -18.58 6.89
CA THR A 110 7.35 -18.14 8.21
C THR A 110 5.82 -18.24 8.36
N ARG A 111 5.10 -18.86 7.40
CA ARG A 111 3.65 -19.08 7.48
C ARG A 111 3.35 -20.51 7.93
N HIS A 112 2.46 -20.63 8.91
CA HIS A 112 2.08 -21.93 9.48
C HIS A 112 1.02 -22.67 8.65
N ILE A 113 0.45 -22.03 7.63
CA ILE A 113 -0.57 -22.60 6.74
C ILE A 113 0.08 -22.97 5.41
N ARG A 114 -0.01 -24.25 5.03
CA ARG A 114 0.44 -24.75 3.72
C ARG A 114 -0.42 -24.14 2.60
N GLY A 115 0.20 -23.74 1.50
CA GLY A 115 -0.49 -23.16 0.35
C GLY A 115 -0.86 -21.68 0.50
N ALA A 116 -0.25 -20.96 1.43
CA ALA A 116 -0.34 -19.50 1.51
C ALA A 116 0.18 -18.87 0.21
N VAL A 117 -0.67 -18.07 -0.46
CA VAL A 117 -0.40 -17.36 -1.72
C VAL A 117 -0.89 -15.93 -1.69
#